data_AF-A0A956GTI6-F1
#
_entry.id   AF-A0A956GTI6-F1
#
_cell.length_a   1.000
_cell.length_b   1.000
_cell.length_c   1.000
_cell.angle_alpha   90.00
_cell.angle_beta   90.00
_cell.angle_gamma   90.00
#
_symmetry.space_group_name_H-M   'P 1'
#
loop_
_entity.id
_entity.type
_entity.pdbx_description
1 polymer ?
#
loop_
_entity_poly.entity_id
_entity_poly.type
_entity_poly.pdbx_seq_one_letter_code
_entity_poly.pdbx_strand_id
1 'polypeptide(L)'
;MGAFRSIDGTEVLEAPTRDGTLRLEVAPRHVALALRAVQIAVTDEFITITEQLRRRVKRRSERLGGWLVAARDVPREDLGLWLELAPGRVERVFGAAPHDLIASDGLTALRALDALYGRLRQVLTPHAAGARRAFEIGRGTDKVLIVDYDGRLALYARRMFRDLARLVVEVHEDGTVVLPGWRSVDRFKVAPRFGVTVLGDSIRFIGPGGDDLGRVPLPWLEPEERQELARRFTEYVARGPQPRPTGQYR
;
A
#
# COMPACT_ATOMS: atom_id res chain seq x y z
N MET A 1 -5.60 -48.78 14.59
CA MET A 1 -5.56 -48.13 13.26
C MET A 1 -6.92 -47.51 13.01
N GLY A 2 -7.03 -46.19 13.13
CA GLY A 2 -8.30 -45.49 13.01
C GLY A 2 -8.11 -44.13 12.36
N ALA A 3 -8.66 -44.03 11.14
CA ALA A 3 -9.14 -42.84 10.44
C ALA A 3 -8.22 -41.61 10.31
N PHE A 4 -7.58 -41.49 9.14
CA PHE A 4 -7.30 -40.21 8.52
C PHE A 4 -8.62 -39.40 8.39
N ARG A 5 -8.74 -38.31 9.13
CA ARG A 5 -9.71 -37.20 8.98
C ARG A 5 -8.95 -35.93 9.42
N SER A 6 -8.94 -34.80 8.72
CA SER A 6 -9.78 -34.30 7.65
C SER A 6 -9.06 -33.21 6.85
N ILE A 7 -9.20 -33.27 5.52
CA ILE A 7 -9.49 -32.16 4.61
C ILE A 7 -8.55 -30.95 4.71
N ASP A 8 -7.59 -30.88 3.80
CA ASP A 8 -6.96 -29.63 3.35
C ASP A 8 -8.06 -28.70 2.83
N GLY A 9 -8.67 -27.96 3.76
CA GLY A 9 -9.85 -27.16 3.50
C GLY A 9 -9.47 -25.91 2.72
N THR A 10 -9.85 -25.88 1.45
CA THR A 10 -9.92 -24.64 0.69
C THR A 10 -10.95 -23.74 1.35
N GLU A 11 -10.49 -22.60 1.89
CA GLU A 11 -11.36 -21.55 2.41
C GLU A 11 -11.72 -20.62 1.25
N VAL A 12 -13.00 -20.24 1.15
CA VAL A 12 -13.48 -19.29 0.14
C VAL A 12 -14.22 -18.16 0.84
N LEU A 13 -13.80 -16.93 0.58
CA LEU A 13 -14.49 -15.71 0.99
C LEU A 13 -14.96 -14.95 -0.24
N GLU A 14 -16.13 -14.34 -0.13
CA GLU A 14 -16.72 -13.56 -1.21
C GLU A 14 -17.18 -12.20 -0.67
N ALA A 15 -16.96 -11.15 -1.46
CA ALA A 15 -17.39 -9.80 -1.16
C ALA A 15 -18.02 -9.17 -2.41
N PRO A 16 -19.26 -8.64 -2.32
CA PRO A 16 -19.81 -7.82 -3.39
C PRO A 16 -18.98 -6.54 -3.58
N THR A 17 -18.70 -6.21 -4.84
CA THR A 17 -17.95 -5.02 -5.25
C THR A 17 -18.71 -4.30 -6.35
N ARG A 18 -18.30 -3.08 -6.73
CA ARG A 18 -18.90 -2.38 -7.88
C ARG A 18 -18.80 -3.18 -9.17
N ASP A 19 -17.77 -4.01 -9.28
CA ASP A 19 -17.49 -4.79 -10.46
C ASP A 19 -18.03 -6.23 -10.39
N GLY A 20 -18.80 -6.59 -9.36
CA GLY A 20 -19.33 -7.94 -9.15
C GLY A 20 -18.71 -8.59 -7.92
N THR A 21 -18.78 -9.91 -7.80
CA THR A 21 -18.26 -10.59 -6.60
C THR A 21 -16.75 -10.78 -6.69
N LEU A 22 -16.03 -10.18 -5.74
CA LEU A 22 -14.63 -10.52 -5.49
C LEU A 22 -14.59 -11.82 -4.70
N ARG A 23 -13.87 -12.81 -5.21
CA ARG A 23 -13.67 -14.10 -4.56
C ARG A 23 -12.21 -14.25 -4.14
N LEU A 24 -11.98 -14.60 -2.89
CA LEU A 24 -10.70 -15.00 -2.33
C LEU A 24 -10.76 -16.50 -2.02
N GLU A 25 -9.86 -17.27 -2.61
CA GLU A 25 -9.64 -18.67 -2.30
C GLU A 25 -8.29 -18.82 -1.59
N VAL A 26 -8.28 -19.51 -0.45
CA VAL A 26 -7.09 -19.78 0.33
C VAL A 26 -6.95 -21.29 0.48
N ALA A 27 -5.85 -21.83 -0.04
CA ALA A 27 -5.46 -23.21 0.12
C ALA A 27 -4.06 -23.28 0.76
N PRO A 28 -3.59 -24.47 1.20
CA PRO A 28 -2.33 -24.57 1.95
C PRO A 28 -1.08 -24.01 1.23
N ARG A 29 -1.07 -24.00 -0.11
CA ARG A 29 0.10 -23.57 -0.92
C ARG A 29 -0.26 -22.58 -2.03
N HIS A 30 -1.50 -22.10 -2.05
CA HIS A 30 -1.91 -21.09 -3.01
C HIS A 30 -2.99 -20.17 -2.45
N VAL A 31 -2.93 -18.92 -2.86
CA VAL A 31 -3.97 -17.92 -2.64
C VAL A 31 -4.44 -17.45 -4.01
N ALA A 32 -5.73 -17.46 -4.28
CA ALA A 32 -6.29 -16.95 -5.52
C ALA A 32 -7.32 -15.84 -5.27
N LEU A 33 -7.27 -14.81 -6.10
CA LEU A 33 -8.24 -13.72 -6.15
C LEU A 33 -8.89 -13.73 -7.53
N ALA A 34 -10.20 -13.61 -7.61
CA ALA A 34 -10.92 -13.51 -8.86
C ALA A 34 -11.97 -12.40 -8.81
N LEU A 35 -11.97 -11.55 -9.84
CA LEU A 35 -12.99 -10.51 -10.06
C LEU A 35 -13.18 -10.30 -11.56
N ARG A 36 -14.40 -10.53 -12.05
CA ARG A 36 -14.75 -10.48 -13.48
C ARG A 36 -13.78 -11.28 -14.35
N ALA A 37 -13.00 -10.58 -15.17
CA ALA A 37 -12.08 -11.12 -16.16
C ALA A 37 -10.64 -11.19 -15.64
N VAL A 38 -10.37 -10.80 -14.40
CA VAL A 38 -9.03 -10.79 -13.82
C VAL A 38 -8.96 -11.84 -12.70
N GLN A 39 -7.96 -12.70 -12.80
CA GLN A 39 -7.62 -13.67 -11.77
C GLN A 39 -6.15 -13.54 -11.40
N ILE A 40 -5.88 -13.53 -10.10
CA ILE A 40 -4.53 -13.65 -9.54
C ILE A 40 -4.42 -14.97 -8.81
N ALA A 41 -3.31 -15.67 -9.02
CA ALA A 41 -2.90 -16.81 -8.21
C ALA A 41 -1.50 -16.54 -7.66
N VAL A 42 -1.34 -16.66 -6.35
CA VAL A 42 -0.09 -16.50 -5.61
C VAL A 42 0.29 -17.86 -5.05
N THR A 43 1.52 -18.29 -5.31
CA THR A 43 2.14 -19.47 -4.70
C THR A 43 3.38 -19.03 -3.92
N ASP A 44 4.08 -19.99 -3.31
CA ASP A 44 5.34 -19.74 -2.57
C ASP A 44 6.36 -18.92 -3.40
N GLU A 45 6.41 -19.13 -4.72
CA GLU A 45 7.47 -18.58 -5.59
C GLU A 45 6.97 -17.61 -6.66
N PHE A 46 5.69 -17.68 -7.04
CA PHE A 46 5.19 -16.97 -8.21
C PHE A 46 3.87 -16.26 -7.93
N ILE A 47 3.67 -15.17 -8.65
CA ILE A 47 2.37 -14.54 -8.86
C ILE A 47 2.01 -14.67 -10.33
N THR A 48 0.85 -15.25 -10.60
CA THR A 48 0.28 -15.37 -11.94
C THR A 48 -0.94 -14.47 -12.04
N ILE A 49 -0.92 -13.58 -13.04
CA ILE A 49 -2.03 -12.69 -13.38
C ILE A 49 -2.61 -13.18 -14.70
N THR A 50 -3.90 -13.47 -14.71
CA THR A 50 -4.65 -13.90 -15.89
C THR A 50 -5.75 -12.89 -16.17
N GLU A 51 -5.75 -12.34 -17.37
CA GLU A 51 -6.75 -11.38 -17.86
C GLU A 51 -7.49 -11.97 -19.07
N GLN A 52 -8.81 -12.06 -18.98
CA GLN A 52 -9.68 -12.52 -20.06
C GLN A 52 -10.15 -11.33 -20.91
N LEU A 53 -9.57 -11.19 -22.10
CA LEU A 53 -9.82 -10.10 -23.04
C LEU A 53 -10.70 -10.58 -24.20
N ARG A 54 -12.03 -10.44 -24.10
CA ARG A 54 -13.05 -10.82 -25.11
C ARG A 54 -12.91 -12.24 -25.70
N ARG A 55 -11.92 -12.47 -26.57
CA ARG A 55 -11.60 -13.74 -27.26
C ARG A 55 -10.19 -14.29 -26.96
N ARG A 56 -9.38 -13.59 -26.15
CA ARG A 56 -7.99 -13.98 -25.82
C ARG A 56 -7.80 -14.00 -24.31
N VAL A 57 -6.93 -14.89 -23.84
CA VAL A 57 -6.46 -14.89 -22.45
C VAL A 57 -5.03 -14.38 -22.46
N LYS A 58 -4.77 -13.31 -21.73
CA LYS A 58 -3.42 -12.81 -21.47
C LYS A 58 -3.00 -13.32 -20.11
N ARG A 59 -1.88 -14.03 -20.04
CA ARG A 59 -1.32 -14.55 -18.79
C ARG A 59 0.11 -14.06 -18.64
N ARG A 60 0.43 -13.54 -17.45
CA ARG A 60 1.79 -13.15 -17.05
C ARG A 60 2.09 -13.80 -15.71
N SER A 61 3.25 -14.43 -15.60
CA SER A 61 3.72 -15.02 -14.34
C SER A 61 5.04 -14.36 -13.98
N GLU A 62 5.12 -13.81 -12.78
CA GLU A 62 6.31 -13.15 -12.24
C GLU A 62 6.78 -13.94 -11.02
N ARG A 63 8.11 -14.07 -10.87
CA ARG A 63 8.68 -14.63 -9.65
C ARG A 63 8.58 -13.59 -8.54
N LEU A 64 8.20 -14.00 -7.34
CA LEU A 64 8.17 -13.14 -6.15
C LEU A 64 9.62 -12.87 -5.70
N GLY A 65 10.25 -11.86 -6.30
CA GLY A 65 11.60 -11.40 -5.95
C GLY A 65 11.66 -10.28 -4.91
N GLY A 66 10.54 -9.55 -4.74
CA GLY A 66 10.36 -8.51 -3.73
C GLY A 66 9.20 -8.84 -2.81
N TRP A 67 8.34 -7.86 -2.53
CA TRP A 67 7.15 -8.06 -1.71
C TRP A 67 5.83 -8.00 -2.48
N LEU A 68 4.79 -8.54 -1.85
CA LEU A 68 3.40 -8.49 -2.27
C LEU A 68 2.54 -8.01 -1.08
N VAL A 69 1.84 -6.90 -1.24
CA VAL A 69 1.00 -6.32 -0.18
C VAL A 69 -0.40 -5.97 -0.68
N ALA A 70 -1.39 -6.19 0.17
CA ALA A 70 -2.74 -5.69 -0.03
C ALA A 70 -2.89 -4.32 0.64
N ALA A 71 -3.44 -3.36 -0.09
CA ALA A 71 -3.65 -1.98 0.35
C ALA A 71 -5.13 -1.59 0.29
N ARG A 72 -5.53 -0.65 1.16
CA ARG A 72 -6.85 0.02 1.11
C ARG A 72 -6.70 1.44 0.63
N ASP A 73 -7.55 1.87 -0.30
CA ASP A 73 -7.64 3.27 -0.70
C ASP A 73 -8.38 4.08 0.37
N VAL A 74 -7.85 5.25 0.71
CA VAL A 74 -8.47 6.20 1.62
C VAL A 74 -8.76 7.49 0.86
N PRO A 75 -10.02 7.99 0.87
CA PRO A 75 -11.17 7.51 1.65
C PRO A 75 -12.08 6.52 0.89
N ARG A 76 -11.68 6.05 -0.31
CA ARG A 76 -12.60 5.35 -1.22
C ARG A 76 -12.84 3.90 -0.89
N GLU A 77 -12.04 3.31 0.00
CA GLU A 77 -12.19 1.93 0.45
C GLU A 77 -12.00 0.89 -0.68
N ASP A 78 -11.27 1.24 -1.75
CA ASP A 78 -10.84 0.28 -2.75
C ASP A 78 -9.86 -0.72 -2.12
N LEU A 79 -9.92 -1.99 -2.54
CA LEU A 79 -8.85 -2.96 -2.30
C LEU A 79 -7.88 -2.92 -3.50
N GLY A 80 -6.58 -2.85 -3.22
CA GLY A 80 -5.51 -2.96 -4.22
C GLY A 80 -4.48 -4.02 -3.84
N LEU A 81 -3.91 -4.71 -4.83
CA LEU A 81 -2.75 -5.60 -4.63
C LEU A 81 -1.53 -5.02 -5.35
N TRP A 82 -0.42 -4.87 -4.62
CA TRP A 82 0.81 -4.29 -5.11
C TRP A 82 1.97 -5.26 -5.02
N LEU A 83 2.73 -5.33 -6.12
CA LEU A 83 3.89 -6.19 -6.28
C LEU A 83 5.15 -5.35 -6.49
N GLU A 84 6.21 -5.61 -5.73
CA GLU A 84 7.52 -5.07 -6.02
C GLU A 84 8.22 -5.90 -7.11
N LEU A 85 8.43 -5.29 -8.27
CA LEU A 85 9.10 -5.93 -9.41
C LEU A 85 10.63 -5.80 -9.35
N ALA A 86 11.10 -4.73 -8.71
CA ALA A 86 12.50 -4.43 -8.47
C ALA A 86 12.60 -3.48 -7.27
N PRO A 87 13.75 -3.39 -6.58
CA PRO A 87 13.90 -2.50 -5.43
C PRO A 87 13.41 -1.08 -5.72
N GLY A 88 12.41 -0.64 -4.95
CA GLY A 88 11.83 0.70 -5.09
C GLY A 88 10.90 0.89 -6.30
N ARG A 89 10.52 -0.19 -7.02
CA ARG A 89 9.62 -0.15 -8.18
C ARG A 89 8.49 -1.14 -8.00
N VAL A 90 7.27 -0.62 -7.95
CA VAL A 90 6.09 -1.38 -7.58
C VAL A 90 4.99 -1.21 -8.62
N GLU A 91 4.21 -2.26 -8.83
CA GLU A 91 3.08 -2.30 -9.77
C GLU A 91 1.81 -2.69 -9.02
N ARG A 92 0.72 -1.99 -9.31
CA ARG A 92 -0.61 -2.39 -8.86
C ARG A 92 -1.16 -3.44 -9.81
N VAL A 93 -1.16 -4.69 -9.39
CA VAL A 93 -1.51 -5.85 -10.23
C VAL A 93 -2.99 -6.23 -10.13
N PHE A 94 -3.72 -5.71 -9.15
CA PHE A 94 -5.15 -5.96 -8.95
C PHE A 94 -5.85 -4.79 -8.28
N GLY A 95 -7.15 -4.68 -8.50
CA GLY A 95 -8.00 -3.80 -7.71
C GLY A 95 -9.46 -4.19 -7.72
N ALA A 96 -10.15 -3.85 -6.63
CA ALA A 96 -11.58 -4.00 -6.48
C ALA A 96 -12.16 -2.73 -5.82
N ALA A 97 -13.03 -2.02 -6.53
CA ALA A 97 -13.75 -0.87 -5.98
C ALA A 97 -14.93 -1.35 -5.13
N PRO A 98 -15.19 -0.77 -3.95
CA PRO A 98 -16.25 -1.27 -3.07
C PRO A 98 -17.62 -1.15 -3.73
N HIS A 99 -18.56 -1.95 -3.24
CA HIS A 99 -19.96 -1.80 -3.62
C HIS A 99 -20.49 -0.41 -3.22
N ASP A 100 -21.56 0.03 -3.86
CA ASP A 100 -22.10 1.36 -3.56
C ASP A 100 -22.65 1.42 -2.13
N LEU A 101 -22.14 2.36 -1.33
CA LEU A 101 -22.50 2.47 0.07
C LEU A 101 -23.93 2.93 0.29
N ILE A 102 -24.53 3.61 -0.71
CA ILE A 102 -25.93 4.05 -0.64
C ILE A 102 -26.92 2.93 -1.02
N ALA A 103 -26.44 1.80 -1.54
CA ALA A 103 -27.29 0.65 -1.82
C ALA A 103 -27.82 0.02 -0.51
N SER A 104 -28.94 -0.69 -0.59
CA SER A 104 -29.59 -1.31 0.57
C SER A 104 -28.71 -2.31 1.33
N ASP A 105 -27.74 -2.92 0.66
CA ASP A 105 -26.77 -3.88 1.19
C ASP A 105 -25.34 -3.32 1.26
N GLY A 106 -25.14 -2.02 1.01
CA GLY A 106 -23.82 -1.39 0.89
C GLY A 106 -22.92 -1.58 2.12
N LEU A 107 -23.47 -1.42 3.33
CA LEU A 107 -22.71 -1.66 4.58
C LEU A 107 -22.33 -3.13 4.78
N THR A 108 -23.21 -4.06 4.40
CA THR A 108 -22.94 -5.50 4.47
C THR A 108 -21.84 -5.87 3.48
N ALA A 109 -21.90 -5.35 2.26
CA ALA A 109 -20.88 -5.53 1.24
C ALA A 109 -19.52 -4.96 1.67
N LEU A 110 -19.49 -3.77 2.30
CA LEU A 110 -18.26 -3.19 2.84
C LEU A 110 -17.66 -4.07 3.93
N ARG A 111 -18.46 -4.56 4.89
CA ARG A 111 -17.98 -5.46 5.94
C ARG A 111 -17.42 -6.77 5.38
N ALA A 112 -18.06 -7.33 4.35
CA ALA A 112 -17.57 -8.51 3.66
C ALA A 112 -16.22 -8.24 2.98
N LEU A 113 -16.07 -7.08 2.35
CA LEU A 113 -14.81 -6.66 1.73
C LEU A 113 -13.71 -6.43 2.77
N ASP A 114 -14.03 -5.85 3.94
CA ASP A 114 -13.09 -5.65 5.03
C ASP A 114 -12.63 -6.98 5.65
N ALA A 115 -13.54 -7.94 5.82
CA ALA A 115 -13.22 -9.29 6.26
C ALA A 115 -12.30 -10.01 5.25
N LEU A 116 -12.62 -9.91 3.95
CA LEU A 116 -11.79 -10.45 2.87
C LEU A 116 -10.41 -9.80 2.86
N TYR A 117 -10.32 -8.47 2.99
CA TYR A 117 -9.06 -7.73 3.08
C TYR A 117 -8.22 -8.17 4.28
N GLY A 118 -8.83 -8.31 5.46
CA GLY A 118 -8.16 -8.79 6.66
C GLY A 118 -7.58 -10.19 6.47
N ARG A 119 -8.36 -11.10 5.89
CA ARG A 119 -7.90 -12.46 5.57
C ARG A 119 -6.81 -12.48 4.52
N LEU A 120 -6.98 -11.71 3.44
CA LEU A 120 -5.98 -11.56 2.38
C LEU A 120 -4.63 -11.10 2.94
N ARG A 121 -4.64 -10.07 3.80
CA ARG A 121 -3.41 -9.59 4.45
C ARG A 121 -2.77 -10.65 5.31
N GLN A 122 -3.56 -11.37 6.10
CA GLN A 122 -3.04 -12.44 6.95
C GLN A 122 -2.30 -13.49 6.11
N VAL A 123 -2.91 -13.97 5.02
CA VAL A 123 -2.31 -15.02 4.18
C VAL A 123 -1.13 -14.53 3.35
N LEU A 124 -1.07 -13.24 3.00
CA LEU A 124 0.05 -12.64 2.28
C LEU A 124 1.22 -12.22 3.18
N THR A 125 1.10 -12.32 4.51
CA THR A 125 2.17 -11.95 5.45
C THR A 125 3.54 -12.52 5.10
N PRO A 126 3.70 -13.80 4.68
CA PRO A 126 4.99 -14.36 4.28
C PRO A 126 5.65 -13.64 3.10
N HIS A 127 4.85 -13.00 2.23
CA HIS A 127 5.31 -12.28 1.05
C HIS A 127 5.40 -10.76 1.25
N ALA A 128 5.01 -10.24 2.42
CA ALA A 128 4.90 -8.80 2.66
C ALA A 128 6.25 -8.12 2.97
N ALA A 129 7.35 -8.87 3.09
CA ALA A 129 8.69 -8.39 3.47
C ALA A 129 8.68 -7.42 4.68
N GLY A 130 7.90 -7.77 5.71
CA GLY A 130 7.79 -6.97 6.94
C GLY A 130 6.86 -5.76 6.84
N ALA A 131 6.17 -5.55 5.71
CA ALA A 131 5.10 -4.55 5.63
C ALA A 131 3.97 -4.91 6.59
N ARG A 132 3.70 -4.03 7.55
CA ARG A 132 2.64 -4.18 8.53
C ARG A 132 1.30 -3.79 7.92
N ARG A 133 1.27 -2.69 7.18
CA ARG A 133 0.07 -2.12 6.56
C ARG A 133 0.43 -1.44 5.25
N ALA A 134 -0.53 -1.34 4.35
CA ALA A 134 -0.40 -0.53 3.15
C ALA A 134 -1.73 0.17 2.86
N PHE A 135 -1.67 1.38 2.32
CA PHE A 135 -2.84 2.15 1.92
C PHE A 135 -2.53 3.01 0.69
N GLU A 136 -3.57 3.30 -0.09
CA GLU A 136 -3.51 4.15 -1.26
C GLU A 136 -4.12 5.51 -0.94
N ILE A 137 -3.61 6.57 -1.57
CA ILE A 137 -4.23 7.90 -1.60
C ILE A 137 -4.17 8.41 -3.03
N GLY A 138 -5.24 9.05 -3.51
CA GLY A 138 -5.34 9.62 -4.85
C GLY A 138 -6.47 9.03 -5.71
N ARG A 139 -6.64 9.54 -6.93
CA ARG A 139 -7.77 9.24 -7.82
C ARG A 139 -7.35 8.49 -9.07
N GLY A 140 -8.15 7.51 -9.50
CA GLY A 140 -7.94 6.83 -10.78
C GLY A 140 -6.56 6.17 -10.87
N THR A 141 -5.78 6.54 -11.88
CA THR A 141 -4.38 6.09 -12.06
C THR A 141 -3.37 6.88 -11.22
N ASP A 142 -3.79 8.02 -10.69
CA ASP A 142 -2.97 8.99 -9.99
C ASP A 142 -2.98 8.73 -8.49
N LYS A 143 -2.50 7.54 -8.13
CA LYS A 143 -2.40 7.08 -6.75
C LYS A 143 -0.96 7.06 -6.26
N VAL A 144 -0.81 7.29 -4.97
CA VAL A 144 0.38 6.94 -4.21
C VAL A 144 0.07 5.74 -3.32
N LEU A 145 1.02 4.83 -3.21
CA LEU A 145 1.00 3.74 -2.24
C LEU A 145 1.87 4.13 -1.06
N ILE A 146 1.34 4.03 0.15
CA ILE A 146 2.11 4.14 1.39
C ILE A 146 2.19 2.76 2.02
N VAL A 147 3.42 2.32 2.31
CA VAL A 147 3.69 1.06 2.99
C VAL A 147 4.32 1.37 4.34
N ASP A 148 3.69 0.89 5.40
CA ASP A 148 4.17 0.96 6.77
C ASP A 148 4.97 -0.31 7.07
N TYR A 149 6.28 -0.17 7.12
CA TYR A 149 7.21 -1.20 7.57
C TYR A 149 7.53 -0.98 9.06
N ASP A 150 8.02 -2.02 9.71
CA ASP A 150 8.61 -1.87 11.05
C ASP A 150 9.78 -0.86 11.01
N GLY A 151 9.61 0.32 11.62
CA GLY A 151 10.64 1.35 11.68
C GLY A 151 10.69 2.36 10.52
N ARG A 152 9.91 2.19 9.43
CA ARG A 152 9.78 3.22 8.37
C ARG A 152 8.44 3.21 7.63
N LEU A 153 7.99 4.39 7.19
CA LEU A 153 7.00 4.56 6.12
C LEU A 153 7.69 4.76 4.78
N ALA A 154 7.23 4.08 3.74
CA ALA A 154 7.69 4.28 2.36
C ALA A 154 6.54 4.77 1.48
N LEU A 155 6.77 5.84 0.72
CA LEU A 155 5.83 6.37 -0.27
C LEU A 155 6.30 5.99 -1.68
N TYR A 156 5.43 5.31 -2.40
CA TYR A 156 5.62 4.99 -3.81
C TYR A 156 4.64 5.81 -4.64
N ALA A 157 5.17 6.60 -5.56
CA ALA A 157 4.37 7.47 -6.41
C ALA A 157 4.35 6.96 -7.85
N ARG A 158 3.14 6.84 -8.41
CA ARG A 158 2.94 6.65 -9.85
C ARG A 158 2.78 8.01 -10.50
N ARG A 159 3.68 8.36 -11.43
CA ARG A 159 3.48 9.52 -12.30
C ARG A 159 2.51 9.14 -13.41
N MET A 160 1.55 10.01 -13.75
CA MET A 160 0.43 9.90 -14.71
C MET A 160 0.64 9.07 -16.01
N PHE A 161 1.88 8.80 -16.43
CA PHE A 161 2.21 8.09 -17.69
C PHE A 161 3.13 6.88 -17.52
N ARG A 162 3.31 6.39 -16.29
CA ARG A 162 4.20 5.25 -16.02
C ARG A 162 3.41 4.08 -15.49
N ASP A 163 3.74 2.89 -15.96
CA ASP A 163 3.11 1.66 -15.47
C ASP A 163 3.53 1.34 -14.02
N LEU A 164 4.74 1.76 -13.64
CA LEU A 164 5.32 1.47 -12.33
C LEU A 164 5.35 2.70 -11.43
N ALA A 165 4.87 2.53 -10.20
CA ALA A 165 5.13 3.46 -9.12
C ALA A 165 6.56 3.29 -8.61
N ARG A 166 7.17 4.39 -8.18
CA ARG A 166 8.55 4.41 -7.69
C ARG A 166 8.60 4.97 -6.29
N LEU A 167 9.51 4.44 -5.48
CA LEU A 167 9.83 5.02 -4.18
C LEU A 167 10.24 6.48 -4.36
N VAL A 168 9.60 7.38 -3.62
CA VAL A 168 9.86 8.83 -3.65
C VAL A 168 10.25 9.40 -2.30
N VAL A 169 9.86 8.76 -1.20
CA VAL A 169 10.36 9.11 0.13
C VAL A 169 10.23 7.93 1.08
N GLU A 170 11.21 7.81 1.98
CA GLU A 170 11.10 7.01 3.19
C GLU A 170 11.19 7.93 4.41
N VAL A 171 10.32 7.70 5.39
CA VAL A 171 10.31 8.41 6.68
C VAL A 171 10.49 7.38 7.77
N HIS A 172 11.60 7.46 8.50
CA HIS A 172 11.91 6.56 9.60
C HIS A 172 11.34 7.07 10.92
N GLU A 173 11.10 6.16 11.86
CA GLU A 173 10.56 6.51 13.18
C GLU A 173 11.46 7.50 13.93
N ASP A 174 12.78 7.45 13.72
CA ASP A 174 13.74 8.36 14.35
C ASP A 174 13.76 9.78 13.74
N GLY A 175 12.88 10.07 12.78
CA GLY A 175 12.81 11.32 12.05
C GLY A 175 13.75 11.43 10.85
N THR A 176 14.52 10.38 10.53
CA THR A 176 15.31 10.35 9.31
C THR A 176 14.39 10.30 8.10
N VAL A 177 14.60 11.20 7.15
CA VAL A 177 13.91 11.21 5.85
C VAL A 177 14.92 10.90 4.76
N VAL A 178 14.54 10.02 3.85
CA VAL A 178 15.35 9.61 2.70
C VAL A 178 14.59 9.93 1.43
N LEU A 179 15.15 10.81 0.59
CA LEU A 179 14.62 11.15 -0.72
C LEU A 179 15.50 10.50 -1.79
N PRO A 180 15.06 9.39 -2.42
CA PRO A 180 15.77 8.80 -3.54
C PRO A 180 15.73 9.74 -4.75
N GLY A 181 16.86 10.35 -5.05
CA GLY A 181 17.09 11.08 -6.29
C GLY A 181 17.55 10.15 -7.42
N TRP A 182 17.67 10.72 -8.60
CA TRP A 182 18.15 9.99 -9.78
C TRP A 182 19.68 9.79 -9.81
N ARG A 183 20.42 10.64 -9.07
CA ARG A 183 21.90 10.66 -8.97
C ARG A 183 22.41 10.59 -7.54
N SER A 184 21.64 11.09 -6.59
CA SER A 184 21.97 11.14 -5.17
C SER A 184 20.81 10.61 -4.34
N VAL A 185 21.11 10.22 -3.11
CA VAL A 185 20.10 9.97 -2.09
C VAL A 185 20.26 11.07 -1.06
N ASP A 186 19.26 11.94 -0.95
CA ASP A 186 19.28 12.99 0.05
C ASP A 186 18.75 12.42 1.37
N ARG A 187 19.50 12.63 2.45
CA ARG A 187 19.16 12.15 3.78
C ARG A 187 19.31 13.29 4.78
N PHE A 188 18.26 13.55 5.53
CA PHE A 188 18.22 14.59 6.57
C PHE A 188 17.30 14.18 7.71
N LYS A 189 17.35 14.92 8.81
CA LYS A 189 16.57 14.62 10.02
C LYS A 189 15.51 15.70 10.25
N VAL A 190 14.29 15.27 10.50
CA VAL A 190 13.13 16.12 10.76
C VAL A 190 12.71 15.98 12.21
N ALA A 191 12.35 17.09 12.86
CA ALA A 191 11.89 17.09 14.24
C ALA A 191 10.37 16.80 14.32
N PRO A 192 9.88 16.07 15.34
CA PRO A 192 8.45 15.71 15.47
C PRO A 192 7.44 16.86 15.40
N ARG A 193 7.80 18.05 15.92
CA ARG A 193 6.90 19.21 16.01
C ARG A 193 6.97 20.16 14.83
N PHE A 194 8.04 20.09 14.04
CA PHE A 194 8.33 21.06 12.99
C PHE A 194 9.00 20.28 11.86
N GLY A 195 8.27 20.07 10.76
CA GLY A 195 8.96 19.73 9.54
C GLY A 195 8.30 18.81 8.55
N VAL A 196 6.98 18.63 8.57
CA VAL A 196 6.27 18.17 7.37
C VAL A 196 5.11 19.11 7.10
N THR A 197 5.10 19.75 5.93
CA THR A 197 4.04 20.69 5.54
C THR A 197 3.68 20.52 4.07
N VAL A 198 2.53 21.05 3.67
CA VAL A 198 2.12 21.13 2.27
C VAL A 198 2.34 22.55 1.78
N LEU A 199 3.05 22.69 0.66
CA LEU A 199 3.15 23.96 -0.05
C LEU A 199 2.92 23.73 -1.54
N GLY A 200 1.85 24.33 -2.05
CA GLY A 200 1.41 24.15 -3.44
C GLY A 200 1.12 22.68 -3.75
N ASP A 201 1.88 22.14 -4.69
CA ASP A 201 1.76 20.78 -5.21
C ASP A 201 2.69 19.77 -4.52
N SER A 202 3.35 20.15 -3.44
CA SER A 202 4.42 19.36 -2.82
C SER A 202 4.27 19.20 -1.31
N ILE A 203 4.80 18.09 -0.80
CA ILE A 203 5.08 17.91 0.63
C ILE A 203 6.52 18.40 0.86
N ARG A 204 6.72 19.31 1.80
CA ARG A 204 8.04 19.85 2.17
C ARG A 204 8.45 19.37 3.55
N PHE A 205 9.76 19.19 3.70
CA PHE A 205 10.39 18.87 4.96
C PHE A 205 11.16 20.07 5.47
N ILE A 206 10.78 20.59 6.64
CA ILE A 206 11.31 21.87 7.16
C ILE A 206 12.14 21.61 8.42
N GLY A 207 13.32 22.22 8.50
CA GLY A 207 14.19 22.13 9.68
C GLY A 207 13.71 23.00 10.84
N PRO A 208 14.28 22.85 12.05
CA PRO A 208 13.91 23.66 13.22
C PRO A 208 14.10 25.17 13.02
N GLY A 209 15.04 25.58 12.17
CA GLY A 209 15.30 26.98 11.81
C GLY A 209 14.40 27.54 10.70
N GLY A 210 13.49 26.74 10.15
CA GLY A 210 12.65 27.12 9.00
C GLY A 210 13.24 26.79 7.62
N ASP A 211 14.44 26.18 7.59
CA ASP A 211 15.10 25.81 6.33
C ASP A 211 14.36 24.69 5.59
N ASP A 212 14.29 24.78 4.26
CA ASP A 212 13.75 23.69 3.42
C ASP A 212 14.80 22.59 3.25
N LEU A 213 14.58 21.46 3.92
CA LEU A 213 15.48 20.29 3.87
C LEU A 213 15.25 19.43 2.63
N GLY A 214 14.04 19.46 2.07
CA GLY A 214 13.67 18.65 0.92
C GLY A 214 12.18 18.66 0.61
N ARG A 215 11.80 18.20 -0.57
CA ARG A 215 10.39 18.17 -1.01
C ARG A 215 10.06 17.00 -1.92
N VAL A 216 8.82 16.56 -1.86
CA VAL A 216 8.24 15.52 -2.73
C VAL A 216 7.09 16.15 -3.54
N PRO A 217 7.27 16.35 -4.87
CA PRO A 217 6.21 16.90 -5.71
C PRO A 217 5.15 15.83 -6.01
N LEU A 218 3.89 16.15 -5.71
CA LEU A 218 2.70 15.32 -5.89
C LEU A 218 1.56 16.15 -6.52
N PRO A 219 1.75 16.71 -7.74
CA PRO A 219 0.79 17.65 -8.34
C PRO A 219 -0.55 17.06 -8.73
N TRP A 220 -0.64 15.74 -8.87
CA TRP A 220 -1.88 15.05 -9.24
C TRP A 220 -2.73 14.64 -8.04
N LEU A 221 -2.21 14.76 -6.81
CA LEU A 221 -3.04 14.59 -5.62
C LEU A 221 -3.88 15.84 -5.38
N GLU A 222 -5.02 15.70 -4.73
CA GLU A 222 -5.78 16.86 -4.26
C GLU A 222 -5.07 17.52 -3.05
N PRO A 223 -5.33 18.81 -2.76
CA PRO A 223 -4.76 19.48 -1.60
C PRO A 223 -5.00 18.74 -0.28
N GLU A 224 -6.20 18.21 -0.07
CA GLU A 224 -6.60 17.48 1.14
C GLU A 224 -5.83 16.14 1.26
N GLU A 225 -5.61 15.48 0.12
CA GLU A 225 -4.84 14.23 0.04
C GLU A 225 -3.36 14.47 0.41
N ARG A 226 -2.78 15.59 -0.05
CA ARG A 226 -1.42 16.01 0.38
C ARG A 226 -1.36 16.34 1.87
N GLN A 227 -2.39 16.99 2.41
CA GLN A 227 -2.46 17.31 3.84
C GLN A 227 -2.54 16.04 4.69
N GLU A 228 -3.33 15.06 4.27
CA GLU A 228 -3.44 13.76 4.95
C GLU A 228 -2.09 13.02 4.95
N LEU A 229 -1.35 13.05 3.84
CA LEU A 229 0.02 12.51 3.78
C LEU A 229 0.96 13.22 4.76
N ALA A 230 0.96 14.56 4.75
CA ALA A 230 1.79 15.36 5.64
C ALA A 230 1.47 15.07 7.12
N ARG A 231 0.18 14.95 7.47
CA ARG A 231 -0.29 14.57 8.81
C ARG A 231 0.26 13.20 9.20
N ARG A 232 0.16 12.20 8.33
CA ARG A 232 0.65 10.84 8.62
C ARG A 232 2.15 10.78 8.81
N PHE A 233 2.93 11.49 7.98
CA PHE A 233 4.38 11.59 8.19
C PHE A 233 4.72 12.26 9.52
N THR A 234 4.00 13.34 9.87
CA THR A 234 4.17 14.02 11.16
C THR A 234 3.86 13.08 12.33
N GLU A 235 2.74 12.38 12.29
CA GLU A 235 2.34 11.40 13.31
C GLU A 235 3.33 10.25 13.44
N TYR A 236 3.92 9.82 12.33
CA TYR A 236 4.90 8.74 12.32
C TYR A 236 6.21 9.16 13.00
N VAL A 237 6.76 10.33 12.63
CA VAL A 237 7.96 10.89 13.26
C VAL A 237 7.72 11.17 14.76
N ALA A 238 6.49 11.54 15.14
CA ALA A 238 6.14 11.77 16.54
C ALA A 238 6.12 10.51 17.42
N ARG A 239 6.03 9.31 16.83
CA ARG A 239 6.08 8.03 17.56
C ARG A 239 7.49 7.60 17.94
N GLY A 240 8.51 8.13 17.27
CA GLY A 240 9.90 7.81 17.55
C GLY A 240 10.36 8.17 18.95
N PRO A 241 11.52 7.65 19.40
CA PRO A 241 12.10 8.01 20.67
C PRO A 241 12.30 9.54 20.72
N GLN A 242 11.56 10.19 21.61
CA GLN A 242 11.70 11.62 21.87
C GLN A 242 13.14 11.87 22.34
N PRO A 243 13.87 12.84 21.76
CA PRO A 243 15.16 13.23 22.32
C PRO A 243 14.92 13.60 23.78
N ARG A 244 15.67 12.94 24.70
CA ARG A 244 15.61 13.30 26.12
C ARG A 244 15.87 14.80 26.21
N PRO A 245 15.06 15.58 26.96
CA PRO A 245 15.36 16.98 27.17
C PRO A 245 16.78 17.06 27.72
N THR A 246 17.70 17.59 26.92
CA THR A 246 19.04 17.92 27.38
C THR A 246 18.83 18.88 28.53
N GLY A 247 19.21 18.42 29.72
CA GLY A 247 19.01 19.13 30.97
C GLY A 247 19.45 20.58 30.82
N GLN A 248 18.60 21.46 31.33
CA GLN A 248 18.91 22.85 31.60
C GLN A 248 20.32 22.94 32.18
N TYR A 249 21.24 23.54 31.45
CA TYR A 249 22.44 24.09 32.07
C TYR A 249 21.95 25.14 33.07
N ARG A 250 22.10 24.82 34.36
CA ARG A 250 22.05 25.79 35.45
C ARG A 250 23.32 26.61 35.44
#